data_AF-A0A529CBM6-F1
#
_entry.id   AF-A0A529CBM6-F1
#
_cell.length_a   1.000
_cell.length_b   1.000
_cell.length_c   1.000
_cell.angle_alpha   90.00
_cell.angle_beta   90.00
_cell.angle_gamma   90.00
#
_symmetry.space_group_name_H-M   'P 1'
#
loop_
_entity.id
_entity.type
_entity.pdbx_description
1 polymer ?
#
loop_
_entity_poly.entity_id
_entity_poly.type
_entity_poly.pdbx_seq_one_letter_code
_entity_poly.pdbx_strand_id
1 'polypeptide(L)'
;VIAGSDFGGADPGMDAAATARDLFAAMKAMLRGADGLELDFHTIGYRPTPVDGFPIIGRPEGTSGVYVAVMHSGITLAPAVGLFAAREVLDGERDPLLDPYGLGRFTQ
;
A
#
# COMPACT_ATOMS: atom_id res chain seq x y z
N VAL A 1 1.05 20.77 5.19
CA VAL A 1 1.76 19.81 4.31
C VAL A 1 1.65 18.44 4.94
N ILE A 2 1.48 17.38 4.16
CA ILE A 2 1.56 16.00 4.66
C ILE A 2 2.85 15.41 4.14
N ALA A 3 3.63 14.79 5.03
CA ALA A 3 4.84 14.04 4.68
C ALA A 3 4.69 12.60 5.15
N GLY A 4 5.20 11.69 4.33
CA GLY A 4 5.38 10.29 4.69
C GLY A 4 6.81 9.89 4.39
N SER A 5 7.32 8.92 5.14
CA SER A 5 8.52 8.18 4.73
C SER A 5 8.31 7.59 3.34
N ASP A 6 9.39 7.50 2.56
CA ASP A 6 9.42 7.15 1.14
C ASP A 6 8.75 5.79 0.77
N PHE A 7 9.01 5.33 -0.46
CA PHE A 7 8.48 4.05 -0.97
C PHE A 7 8.82 2.85 -0.08
N GLY A 8 9.96 2.84 0.62
CA GLY A 8 10.35 1.78 1.56
C GLY A 8 9.58 1.85 2.88
N GLY A 9 9.07 3.03 3.23
CA GLY A 9 8.48 3.29 4.54
C GLY A 9 9.57 3.49 5.59
N ALA A 10 9.20 4.07 6.73
CA ALA A 10 10.03 4.09 7.92
C ALA A 10 9.41 3.10 8.91
N ASP A 11 10.25 2.22 9.46
CA ASP A 11 9.90 1.56 10.73
C ASP A 11 9.77 2.68 11.77
N PRO A 12 8.59 2.88 12.39
CA PRO A 12 8.42 3.87 13.44
C PRO A 12 9.28 3.55 14.69
N GLY A 13 9.90 2.36 14.74
CA GLY A 13 10.73 1.92 15.84
C GLY A 13 9.94 1.89 17.15
N MET A 14 10.65 2.06 18.27
CA MET A 14 10.03 2.12 19.60
C MET A 14 9.47 3.50 19.97
N ASP A 15 9.85 4.56 19.25
CA ASP A 15 9.39 5.94 19.48
C ASP A 15 8.95 6.60 18.17
N ALA A 16 7.69 6.35 17.81
CA ALA A 16 7.07 6.90 16.61
C ALA A 16 7.04 8.44 16.60
N ALA A 17 7.02 9.08 17.78
CA ALA A 17 7.01 10.54 17.87
C ALA A 17 8.37 11.13 17.51
N ALA A 18 9.48 10.46 17.87
CA ALA A 18 10.81 10.82 17.41
C ALA A 18 10.92 10.69 15.89
N THR A 19 10.51 9.56 15.32
CA THR A 19 10.50 9.35 13.86
C THR A 19 9.67 10.40 13.13
N ALA A 20 8.52 10.78 13.67
CA ALA A 20 7.68 11.83 13.08
C ALA A 20 8.37 13.21 13.10
N ARG A 21 9.08 13.55 14.18
CA ARG A 21 9.85 14.81 14.27
C ARG A 21 10.99 14.83 13.27
N ASP A 22 11.71 13.72 13.11
CA ASP A 22 12.82 13.62 12.17
C ASP A 22 12.33 13.74 10.71
N LEU A 23 11.23 13.05 10.37
CA LEU A 23 10.59 13.17 9.06
C LEU A 23 10.12 14.60 8.79
N PHE A 24 9.51 15.25 9.78
CA PHE A 24 9.07 16.63 9.67
C PHE A 24 10.24 17.60 9.46
N ALA A 25 11.35 17.41 10.20
CA ALA A 25 12.56 18.21 10.04
C ALA A 25 13.16 18.05 8.64
N ALA A 26 13.24 16.82 8.13
CA ALA A 26 13.71 16.54 6.77
C ALA A 26 12.82 17.22 5.71
N MET A 27 11.50 17.10 5.82
CA MET A 27 10.55 17.78 4.94
C MET A 27 10.72 19.32 5.00
N LYS A 28 10.83 19.89 6.21
CA LYS A 28 10.99 21.34 6.41
C LYS A 28 12.24 21.87 5.71
N ALA A 29 13.35 21.12 5.75
CA ALA A 29 14.60 21.46 5.07
C ALA A 29 14.49 21.44 3.52
N MET A 30 13.52 20.72 2.96
CA MET A 30 13.28 20.66 1.50
C MET A 30 12.42 21.83 0.98
N LEU A 31 11.77 22.59 1.87
CA LEU A 31 10.79 23.62 1.51
C LEU A 31 11.37 25.03 1.70
N ARG A 32 11.05 25.94 0.78
CA ARG A 32 11.33 27.38 0.94
C ARG A 32 10.26 28.02 1.81
N GLY A 33 10.66 28.93 2.72
CA GLY A 33 9.72 29.66 3.58
C GLY A 33 9.05 28.80 4.65
N ALA A 34 9.71 27.73 5.08
CA ALA A 34 9.12 26.73 5.97
C ALA A 34 9.26 27.06 7.47
N ASP A 35 9.87 28.20 7.83
CA ASP A 35 10.23 28.55 9.21
C ASP A 35 9.04 28.51 10.18
N GLY A 36 7.86 28.95 9.74
CA GLY A 36 6.63 28.93 10.52
C GLY A 36 5.85 27.59 10.50
N LEU A 37 6.36 26.55 9.84
CA LEU A 37 5.73 25.22 9.91
C LEU A 37 5.99 24.57 11.26
N GLU A 38 4.94 24.00 11.83
CA GLU A 38 4.94 23.20 13.06
C GLU A 38 4.34 21.80 12.79
N LEU A 39 4.76 20.82 13.59
CA LEU A 39 4.19 19.48 13.56
C LEU A 39 2.92 19.45 14.42
N ASP A 40 1.77 19.18 13.79
CA ASP A 40 0.48 19.09 14.48
C ASP A 40 0.28 17.70 15.10
N PHE A 41 0.20 16.66 14.25
CA PHE A 41 0.06 15.26 14.69
C PHE A 41 0.78 14.30 13.74
N HIS A 42 0.86 13.03 14.16
CA HIS A 42 1.32 11.93 13.31
C HIS A 42 0.37 10.74 13.42
N THR A 43 0.39 9.90 12.38
CA THR A 43 -0.36 8.64 12.31
C THR A 43 0.56 7.55 11.79
N ILE A 44 0.38 6.32 12.28
CA ILE A 44 1.09 5.14 11.78
C ILE A 44 0.13 4.34 10.90
N GLY A 45 0.57 4.05 9.68
CA GLY A 45 -0.15 3.18 8.76
C GLY A 45 0.70 1.97 8.40
N TYR A 46 0.25 0.77 8.76
CA TYR A 46 0.89 -0.47 8.33
C TYR A 46 0.49 -0.79 6.90
N ARG A 47 1.50 -0.98 6.03
CA ARG A 47 1.29 -1.28 4.63
C ARG A 47 1.11 -2.79 4.46
N PRO A 48 0.05 -3.27 3.78
CA PRO A 48 -0.09 -4.67 3.48
C PRO A 48 0.78 -5.01 2.26
N THR A 49 2.08 -5.20 2.51
CA THR A 49 3.06 -5.57 1.49
C THR A 49 3.26 -7.08 1.50
N PRO A 50 2.89 -7.79 0.43
CA PRO A 50 3.18 -9.22 0.30
C PRO A 50 4.68 -9.52 0.38
N VAL A 51 5.03 -10.74 0.77
CA VAL A 51 6.44 -11.13 1.05
C VAL A 51 7.37 -10.97 -0.15
N ASP A 52 6.84 -11.04 -1.37
CA ASP A 52 7.58 -10.83 -2.62
C ASP A 52 7.53 -9.38 -3.13
N GLY A 53 6.84 -8.48 -2.41
CA GLY A 53 6.67 -7.08 -2.76
C GLY A 53 5.62 -6.80 -3.85
N PHE A 54 4.95 -7.82 -4.41
CA PHE A 54 4.00 -7.66 -5.51
C PHE A 54 2.54 -7.83 -5.06
N PRO A 55 1.56 -7.23 -5.75
CA PRO A 55 0.14 -7.42 -5.46
C PRO A 55 -0.30 -8.89 -5.38
N ILE A 56 -1.27 -9.20 -4.52
CA ILE A 56 -2.00 -10.47 -4.52
C ILE A 56 -3.44 -10.18 -4.91
N ILE A 57 -3.85 -10.65 -6.08
CA ILE A 57 -5.17 -10.38 -6.68
C ILE A 57 -5.76 -11.68 -7.25
N GLY A 58 -6.88 -12.13 -6.69
CA GLY A 58 -7.60 -13.31 -7.17
C GLY A 58 -8.19 -14.16 -6.05
N ARG A 59 -8.70 -15.33 -6.43
CA ARG A 59 -9.31 -16.31 -5.52
C ARG A 59 -8.24 -17.26 -4.94
N PRO A 60 -8.19 -17.49 -3.63
CA PRO A 60 -7.40 -18.56 -3.04
C PRO A 60 -7.92 -19.93 -3.46
N GLU A 61 -7.01 -20.89 -3.69
CA GLU A 61 -7.41 -22.28 -3.93
C GLU A 61 -8.08 -22.87 -2.68
N GLY A 62 -9.05 -23.75 -2.89
CA GLY A 62 -9.76 -24.46 -1.81
C GLY A 62 -10.70 -23.61 -0.95
N THR A 63 -10.81 -22.30 -1.17
CA THR A 63 -11.67 -21.40 -0.37
C THR A 63 -12.71 -20.70 -1.23
N SER A 64 -13.96 -21.19 -1.18
CA SER A 64 -15.06 -20.59 -1.93
C SER A 64 -15.51 -19.26 -1.31
N GLY A 65 -15.97 -18.34 -2.16
CA GLY A 65 -16.52 -17.04 -1.72
C GLY A 65 -15.50 -15.98 -1.31
N VAL A 66 -14.20 -16.27 -1.36
CA VAL A 66 -13.13 -15.31 -1.02
C VAL A 66 -12.45 -14.79 -2.29
N TYR A 67 -12.30 -13.47 -2.37
CA TYR A 67 -11.49 -12.78 -3.37
C TYR A 67 -10.53 -11.84 -2.64
N VAL A 68 -9.24 -11.92 -2.96
CA VAL A 68 -8.19 -11.12 -2.35
C VAL A 68 -7.75 -10.04 -3.33
N ALA A 69 -7.57 -8.82 -2.83
CA ALA A 69 -6.93 -7.73 -3.55
C ALA A 69 -6.06 -6.93 -2.56
N VAL A 70 -4.78 -7.30 -2.47
CA VAL A 70 -3.80 -6.69 -1.55
C VAL A 70 -2.64 -6.13 -2.36
N MET A 71 -2.31 -4.85 -2.16
CA MET A 71 -1.23 -4.18 -2.87
C MET A 71 -0.73 -2.91 -2.17
N HIS A 72 0.55 -2.58 -2.40
CA HIS A 72 1.17 -1.35 -1.92
C HIS A 72 0.54 -0.09 -2.56
N SER A 73 0.40 -0.08 -3.89
CA SER A 73 -0.17 1.05 -4.65
C SER A 73 -1.72 1.05 -4.68
N GLY A 74 -2.37 0.65 -3.60
CA GLY A 74 -3.81 0.38 -3.56
C GLY A 74 -4.67 1.58 -3.96
N ILE A 75 -4.36 2.77 -3.46
CA ILE A 75 -5.10 3.99 -3.81
C ILE A 75 -5.01 4.29 -5.30
N THR A 76 -3.80 4.21 -5.87
CA THR A 76 -3.56 4.52 -7.29
C THR A 76 -4.20 3.49 -8.22
N LEU A 77 -4.15 2.21 -7.87
CA LEU A 77 -4.60 1.12 -8.72
C LEU A 77 -6.05 0.67 -8.47
N ALA A 78 -6.69 1.15 -7.40
CA ALA A 78 -8.05 0.76 -7.02
C ALA A 78 -9.07 0.87 -8.17
N PRO A 79 -9.11 1.94 -9.00
CA PRO A 79 -10.07 2.01 -10.10
C PRO A 79 -9.90 0.89 -11.13
N ALA A 80 -8.66 0.56 -11.50
CA ALA A 80 -8.38 -0.47 -12.49
C ALA A 80 -8.62 -1.87 -11.90
N VAL A 81 -8.07 -2.14 -10.71
CA VAL A 81 -8.20 -3.45 -10.07
C VAL A 81 -9.66 -3.71 -9.68
N GLY A 82 -10.40 -2.70 -9.23
CA GLY A 82 -11.83 -2.84 -8.94
C GLY A 82 -12.63 -3.25 -10.17
N LEU A 83 -12.32 -2.70 -11.35
CA LEU A 83 -12.94 -3.09 -12.61
C LEU A 83 -12.60 -4.54 -12.99
N PHE A 84 -11.33 -4.94 -12.89
CA PHE A 84 -10.90 -6.30 -13.22
C PHE A 84 -11.48 -7.34 -12.24
N ALA A 85 -11.45 -7.03 -10.94
CA ALA A 85 -12.03 -7.88 -9.92
C ALA A 85 -13.54 -8.04 -10.11
N ALA A 86 -14.27 -6.98 -10.47
CA ALA A 86 -15.71 -7.08 -10.74
C ALA A 86 -16.02 -8.04 -11.89
N ARG A 87 -15.30 -7.96 -13.02
CA ARG A 87 -15.45 -8.88 -14.15
C ARG A 87 -15.10 -10.32 -13.78
N GLU A 88 -13.99 -10.53 -13.08
CA GLU A 88 -13.58 -11.86 -12.65
C GLU A 88 -14.56 -12.46 -11.61
N VAL A 89 -15.15 -11.62 -10.76
CA VAL A 89 -16.13 -12.02 -9.74
C VAL A 89 -17.48 -12.38 -10.35
N LEU A 90 -18.01 -11.52 -11.23
CA LEU A 90 -19.35 -11.65 -11.80
C LEU A 90 -19.39 -12.62 -13.00
N ASP A 91 -18.41 -12.53 -13.88
CA ASP A 91 -18.44 -13.17 -15.20
C ASP A 91 -17.39 -14.29 -15.34
N GLY A 92 -16.46 -14.40 -14.38
CA GLY A 92 -15.34 -15.35 -14.46
C GLY A 92 -14.24 -14.92 -15.43
N GLU A 93 -14.30 -13.69 -15.94
CA GLU A 93 -13.35 -13.16 -16.91
C GLU A 93 -12.16 -12.51 -16.20
N ARG A 94 -11.04 -13.22 -16.12
CA ARG A 94 -9.79 -12.68 -15.57
C ARG A 94 -9.07 -11.82 -16.61
N ASP A 95 -8.69 -10.61 -16.20
CA ASP A 95 -7.86 -9.73 -17.03
C ASP A 95 -6.42 -10.26 -17.09
N PRO A 96 -5.79 -10.41 -18.28
CA PRO A 96 -4.41 -10.91 -18.41
C PRO A 96 -3.37 -10.11 -17.61
N LEU A 97 -3.63 -8.83 -17.33
CA LEU A 97 -2.73 -8.02 -16.49
C LEU A 97 -2.66 -8.53 -15.04
N LEU A 98 -3.63 -9.34 -14.60
CA LEU A 98 -3.66 -9.93 -13.26
C LEU A 98 -2.92 -11.27 -13.17
N ASP A 99 -2.55 -11.90 -14.28
CA ASP A 99 -1.95 -13.24 -14.29
C ASP A 99 -0.71 -13.37 -13.40
N PRO A 100 0.25 -12.41 -13.40
CA PRO A 100 1.42 -12.48 -12.52
C PRO A 100 1.10 -12.31 -11.03
N TYR A 101 -0.11 -11.81 -10.70
CA TYR A 101 -0.49 -11.38 -9.36
C TYR A 101 -1.43 -12.35 -8.65
N GLY A 102 -1.67 -13.54 -9.20
CA GLY A 102 -2.44 -14.61 -8.55
C GLY A 102 -1.73 -15.20 -7.33
N LEU A 103 -2.49 -15.92 -6.48
CA LEU A 103 -1.94 -16.58 -5.28
C LEU A 103 -1.07 -17.80 -5.62
N GLY A 104 -1.27 -18.45 -6.78
CA GLY A 104 -0.56 -19.68 -7.16
C GLY A 104 0.97 -19.54 -7.30
N ARG A 105 1.50 -18.32 -7.23
CA ARG A 105 2.95 -18.07 -7.18
C ARG A 105 3.56 -18.32 -5.80
N PHE A 106 2.75 -18.42 -4.76
CA PHE A 106 3.21 -18.80 -3.42
C PHE A 106 2.90 -20.27 -3.16
N THR A 107 3.85 -20.99 -2.58
CA THR A 107 3.58 -22.30 -1.99
C THR A 107 2.67 -22.11 -0.78
N GLN A 108 1.45 -22.65 -0.84
CA GLN A 108 0.52 -22.71 0.29
C GLN A 108 0.90 -23.82 1.26
#